data_AF-A0A6P2WW26-F1
#
_entry.id   AF-A0A6P2WW26-F1
#
_cell.length_a   1.000
_cell.length_b   1.000
_cell.length_c   1.000
_cell.angle_alpha   90.00
_cell.angle_beta   90.00
_cell.angle_gamma   90.00
#
_symmetry.space_group_name_H-M   'P 1'
#
loop_
_entity.id
_entity.type
_entity.pdbx_description
1 polymer ?
#
loop_
_entity_poly.entity_id
_entity_poly.type
_entity_poly.pdbx_seq_one_letter_code
_entity_poly.pdbx_strand_id
1 'polypeptide(L)'
;MEFVRLGIVFIHLIACCVAIGLVLTSDIAMVKRLLDSDAPEDLDQVHLASLQRTVTLALTVLWITGIAIIAFDMRTQGLTYLHNPKLQAKIGIVALLTFNGIALHSMVLPALQKVGSLLDLSFERRMVAIFAGVISAVSWFYAAMLGVGRPLSWKYSLFQILAAYPVLIAGGIATMLFITALAKSRKPLEQQHTEKIAAY
;
A
#
# COMPACT_ATOMS: atom_id res chain seq x y z
N MET A 1 -27.07 -6.61 -20.65
CA MET A 1 -26.11 -5.53 -20.31
C MET A 1 -25.71 -5.57 -18.84
N GLU A 2 -26.64 -5.79 -17.90
CA GLU A 2 -26.34 -5.79 -16.45
C GLU A 2 -25.40 -6.91 -15.99
N PHE A 3 -25.52 -8.12 -16.52
CA PHE A 3 -24.60 -9.24 -16.21
C PHE A 3 -23.16 -8.96 -16.63
N VAL A 4 -22.95 -8.24 -17.74
CA VAL A 4 -21.60 -7.85 -18.19
C VAL A 4 -20.98 -6.86 -17.20
N ARG A 5 -21.74 -5.84 -16.80
CA ARG A 5 -21.30 -4.87 -15.78
C ARG A 5 -20.97 -5.55 -14.46
N LEU A 6 -21.84 -6.47 -14.01
CA LEU A 6 -21.62 -7.26 -12.81
C LEU A 6 -20.32 -8.06 -12.89
N GLY A 7 -20.07 -8.73 -14.02
CA GLY A 7 -18.84 -9.49 -14.25
C GLY A 7 -17.59 -8.61 -14.17
N ILE A 8 -17.58 -7.43 -14.78
CA ILE A 8 -16.44 -6.50 -14.71
C ILE A 8 -16.21 -6.02 -13.27
N VAL A 9 -17.27 -5.64 -12.56
CA VAL A 9 -17.17 -5.22 -11.15
C VAL A 9 -16.66 -6.37 -10.28
N PHE A 10 -17.12 -7.59 -10.51
CA PHE A 10 -16.67 -8.76 -9.77
C PHE A 10 -15.18 -9.02 -9.97
N ILE A 11 -14.68 -9.00 -11.21
CA ILE A 11 -13.26 -9.14 -11.52
C ILE A 11 -12.45 -8.01 -10.88
N HIS A 12 -12.94 -6.76 -10.93
CA HIS A 12 -12.30 -5.60 -10.30
C HIS A 12 -12.16 -5.80 -8.78
N LEU A 13 -13.21 -6.31 -8.12
CA LEU A 13 -13.18 -6.57 -6.68
C LEU A 13 -12.23 -7.70 -6.32
N ILE A 14 -12.20 -8.80 -7.09
CA ILE A 14 -11.23 -9.87 -6.88
C ILE A 14 -9.80 -9.34 -7.01
N ALA A 15 -9.51 -8.59 -8.08
CA ALA A 15 -8.19 -7.98 -8.27
C ALA A 15 -7.82 -7.05 -7.11
N CYS A 16 -8.80 -6.29 -6.58
CA CYS A 16 -8.61 -5.42 -5.42
C CYS A 16 -8.28 -6.23 -4.15
N CYS A 17 -9.04 -7.29 -3.86
CA CYS A 17 -8.80 -8.16 -2.71
C CYS A 17 -7.44 -8.86 -2.78
N VAL A 18 -7.05 -9.36 -3.96
CA VAL A 18 -5.74 -9.98 -4.17
C VAL A 18 -4.62 -8.96 -3.96
N ALA A 19 -4.74 -7.76 -4.55
CA ALA A 19 -3.73 -6.72 -4.38
C ALA A 19 -3.55 -6.31 -2.92
N ILE A 20 -4.65 -6.02 -2.20
CA ILE A 20 -4.62 -5.63 -0.79
C ILE A 20 -4.05 -6.76 0.06
N GLY A 21 -4.47 -8.00 -0.16
CA GLY A 21 -3.96 -9.16 0.58
C GLY A 21 -2.43 -9.28 0.46
N LEU A 22 -1.89 -9.16 -0.76
CA LEU A 22 -0.46 -9.27 -1.02
C LEU A 22 0.34 -8.08 -0.45
N VAL A 23 -0.19 -6.87 -0.58
CA VAL A 23 0.46 -5.67 -0.01
C VAL A 23 0.46 -5.76 1.51
N LEU A 24 -0.67 -6.14 2.12
CA LEU A 24 -0.79 -6.26 3.56
C LEU A 24 0.13 -7.34 4.15
N THR A 25 0.21 -8.52 3.52
CA THR A 25 1.12 -9.58 3.98
C THR A 25 2.58 -9.14 3.87
N SER A 26 2.94 -8.42 2.80
CA SER A 26 4.26 -7.83 2.64
C SER A 26 4.58 -6.79 3.72
N ASP A 27 3.65 -5.88 3.99
CA ASP A 27 3.82 -4.83 5.01
C ASP A 27 3.96 -5.43 6.41
N ILE A 28 3.14 -6.44 6.75
CA ILE A 28 3.24 -7.16 8.04
C ILE A 28 4.57 -7.89 8.15
N ALA A 29 5.01 -8.59 7.11
CA ALA A 29 6.29 -9.29 7.11
C ALA A 29 7.46 -8.31 7.34
N MET A 30 7.41 -7.14 6.70
CA MET A 30 8.42 -6.08 6.87
C MET A 30 8.41 -5.50 8.29
N VAL A 31 7.23 -5.24 8.87
CA VAL A 31 7.10 -4.76 10.25
C VAL A 31 7.54 -5.82 11.27
N LYS A 32 7.26 -7.10 11.01
CA LYS A 32 7.72 -8.18 11.89
C LYS A 32 9.25 -8.28 11.90
N ARG A 33 9.90 -8.18 10.74
CA ARG A 33 11.38 -8.12 10.62
C ARG A 33 12.00 -6.89 11.25
N LEU A 34 11.28 -5.77 11.26
CA LEU A 34 11.70 -4.60 12.02
C LEU A 34 11.75 -4.89 13.53
N LEU A 35 10.87 -5.76 14.04
CA LEU A 35 10.74 -6.05 15.47
C LEU A 35 11.53 -7.28 15.93
N ASP A 36 11.71 -8.28 15.07
CA ASP A 36 12.45 -9.52 15.31
C ASP A 36 13.78 -9.49 14.52
N SER A 37 14.91 -9.38 15.22
CA SER A 37 16.27 -9.30 14.61
C SER A 37 16.76 -10.61 13.96
N ASP A 38 16.10 -11.74 14.22
CA ASP A 38 16.60 -13.11 13.96
C ASP A 38 16.00 -13.79 12.70
N ALA A 39 15.35 -13.03 11.81
CA ALA A 39 14.71 -13.62 10.63
C ALA A 39 15.73 -14.02 9.54
N PRO A 40 15.71 -15.26 9.01
CA PRO A 40 16.68 -15.73 8.01
C PRO A 40 16.60 -14.95 6.68
N GLU A 41 17.76 -14.59 6.14
CA GLU A 41 17.99 -13.62 5.05
C GLU A 41 17.78 -14.17 3.63
N ASP A 42 17.82 -15.50 3.44
CA ASP A 42 18.14 -16.10 2.12
C ASP A 42 16.91 -16.54 1.28
N LEU A 43 15.71 -16.61 1.87
CA LEU A 43 14.48 -17.03 1.17
C LEU A 43 13.71 -15.86 0.52
N ASP A 44 14.13 -14.61 0.72
CA ASP A 44 13.28 -13.45 0.52
C ASP A 44 13.43 -12.74 -0.83
N GLN A 45 14.60 -12.80 -1.45
CA GLN A 45 14.86 -12.03 -2.68
C GLN A 45 13.95 -12.50 -3.82
N VAL A 46 13.70 -13.82 -3.91
CA VAL A 46 12.80 -14.43 -4.89
C VAL A 46 11.33 -14.10 -4.58
N HIS A 47 10.97 -13.99 -3.29
CA HIS A 47 9.60 -13.70 -2.87
C HIS A 47 9.20 -12.24 -3.11
N LEU A 48 10.09 -11.28 -2.84
CA LEU A 48 9.87 -9.84 -3.06
C LEU A 48 9.60 -9.51 -4.52
N ALA A 49 10.41 -10.04 -5.45
CA ALA A 49 10.22 -9.80 -6.89
C ALA A 49 8.90 -10.40 -7.41
N SER A 50 8.53 -11.59 -6.93
CA SER A 50 7.26 -12.25 -7.27
C SER A 50 6.04 -11.46 -6.76
N LEU A 51 6.11 -10.99 -5.51
CA LEU A 51 5.06 -10.14 -4.91
C LEU A 51 4.89 -8.84 -5.72
N GLN A 52 5.98 -8.14 -6.02
CA GLN A 52 5.96 -6.90 -6.79
C GLN A 52 5.34 -7.07 -8.18
N ARG A 53 5.71 -8.15 -8.88
CA ARG A 53 5.14 -8.49 -10.19
C ARG A 53 3.64 -8.73 -10.08
N THR A 54 3.20 -9.40 -9.02
CA THR A 54 1.80 -9.71 -8.79
C THR A 54 0.99 -8.46 -8.43
N VAL A 55 1.52 -7.57 -7.58
CA VAL A 55 0.89 -6.28 -7.26
C VAL A 55 0.78 -5.40 -8.51
N THR A 56 1.83 -5.34 -9.33
CA THR A 56 1.82 -4.57 -10.60
C THR A 56 0.77 -5.12 -11.57
N LEU A 57 0.68 -6.45 -11.70
CA LEU A 57 -0.35 -7.10 -12.51
C LEU A 57 -1.75 -6.79 -11.98
N ALA A 58 -1.96 -6.91 -10.66
CA ALA A 58 -3.25 -6.62 -10.04
C ALA A 58 -3.65 -5.15 -10.24
N LEU A 59 -2.72 -4.20 -10.09
CA LEU A 59 -2.95 -2.79 -10.36
C LEU A 59 -3.30 -2.53 -11.84
N THR A 60 -2.65 -3.24 -12.76
CA THR A 60 -2.96 -3.17 -14.20
C THR A 60 -4.38 -3.65 -14.48
N VAL A 61 -4.77 -4.80 -13.90
CA VAL A 61 -6.14 -5.32 -14.00
C VAL A 61 -7.14 -4.33 -13.39
N LEU A 62 -6.82 -3.71 -12.27
CA LEU A 62 -7.67 -2.69 -11.64
C LEU A 62 -7.88 -1.46 -12.51
N TRP A 63 -6.84 -0.99 -13.20
CA TRP A 63 -6.96 0.10 -14.17
C TRP A 63 -7.84 -0.28 -15.35
N ILE A 64 -7.59 -1.42 -15.99
CA ILE A 64 -8.37 -1.88 -17.15
C ILE A 64 -9.84 -2.05 -16.77
N THR A 65 -10.11 -2.77 -15.69
CA THR A 65 -11.49 -3.00 -15.23
C THR A 65 -12.15 -1.73 -14.71
N GLY A 66 -11.39 -0.82 -14.05
CA GLY A 66 -11.89 0.47 -13.60
C GLY A 66 -12.31 1.38 -14.74
N ILE A 67 -11.49 1.47 -15.79
CA ILE A 67 -11.82 2.21 -17.02
C ILE A 67 -13.05 1.59 -17.69
N ALA A 68 -13.12 0.25 -17.75
CA ALA A 68 -14.28 -0.44 -18.31
C ALA A 68 -15.58 -0.16 -17.53
N ILE A 69 -15.54 -0.13 -16.20
CA ILE A 69 -16.68 0.27 -15.35
C ILE A 69 -17.11 1.70 -15.66
N ILE A 70 -16.15 2.63 -15.73
CA ILE A 70 -16.42 4.05 -16.02
C ILE A 70 -17.06 4.19 -17.40
N ALA A 71 -16.49 3.56 -18.42
CA ALA A 71 -17.02 3.61 -19.78
C ALA A 71 -18.44 3.01 -19.87
N PHE A 72 -18.72 1.96 -19.10
CA PHE A 72 -20.05 1.34 -19.05
C PHE A 72 -21.07 2.26 -18.36
N ASP A 73 -20.72 2.82 -17.21
CA ASP A 73 -21.61 3.71 -16.44
C ASP A 73 -21.81 5.06 -17.15
N MET A 74 -20.83 5.53 -17.92
CA MET A 74 -20.98 6.72 -18.77
C MET A 74 -21.98 6.53 -19.92
N ARG A 75 -22.19 5.30 -20.41
CA ARG A 75 -23.21 5.05 -21.45
C ARG A 75 -24.63 5.26 -20.93
N THR A 76 -24.86 5.08 -19.62
CA THR A 76 -26.18 5.21 -19.01
C THR A 76 -26.39 6.58 -18.36
N GLN A 77 -25.36 7.16 -17.74
CA GLN A 77 -25.44 8.42 -17.00
C GLN A 77 -24.83 9.63 -17.75
N GLY A 78 -24.20 9.39 -18.90
CA GLY A 78 -23.51 10.41 -19.69
C GLY A 78 -22.21 10.91 -19.05
N LEU A 79 -21.69 12.03 -19.59
CA LEU A 79 -20.45 12.67 -19.11
C LEU A 79 -20.55 13.18 -17.67
N THR A 80 -21.76 13.42 -17.16
CA THR A 80 -21.98 13.87 -15.78
C THR A 80 -21.43 12.89 -14.75
N TYR A 81 -21.33 11.60 -15.09
CA TYR A 81 -20.75 10.59 -14.21
C TYR A 81 -19.31 10.92 -13.77
N LEU A 82 -18.53 11.59 -14.63
CA LEU A 82 -17.15 12.00 -14.33
C LEU A 82 -17.08 13.14 -13.29
N HIS A 83 -18.19 13.85 -13.05
CA HIS A 83 -18.29 14.86 -12.00
C HIS A 83 -18.58 14.29 -10.62
N ASN A 84 -18.78 12.96 -10.51
CA ASN A 84 -18.97 12.33 -9.22
C ASN A 84 -17.70 12.50 -8.36
N PRO A 85 -17.73 13.25 -7.26
CA PRO A 85 -16.53 13.54 -6.46
C PRO A 85 -15.86 12.29 -5.91
N LYS A 86 -16.66 11.26 -5.62
CA LYS A 86 -16.19 9.95 -5.17
C LYS A 86 -15.36 9.25 -6.26
N LEU A 87 -15.81 9.32 -7.52
CA LEU A 87 -15.09 8.73 -8.65
C LEU A 87 -13.76 9.43 -8.87
N GLN A 88 -13.77 10.77 -8.84
CA GLN A 88 -12.57 11.59 -8.96
C GLN A 88 -11.56 11.28 -7.86
N ALA A 89 -12.00 11.19 -6.61
CA ALA A 89 -11.15 10.78 -5.49
C ALA A 89 -10.55 9.39 -5.73
N LYS A 90 -11.36 8.40 -6.15
CA LYS A 90 -10.86 7.04 -6.42
C LYS A 90 -9.81 7.03 -7.52
N ILE A 91 -10.04 7.70 -8.65
CA ILE A 91 -9.07 7.78 -9.75
C ILE A 91 -7.79 8.48 -9.29
N GLY A 92 -7.90 9.59 -8.55
CA GLY A 92 -6.75 10.31 -8.01
C GLY A 92 -5.89 9.46 -7.08
N ILE A 93 -6.51 8.69 -6.18
CA ILE A 93 -5.81 7.79 -5.26
C ILE A 93 -5.17 6.60 -6.00
N VAL A 94 -5.85 6.02 -7.00
CA VAL A 94 -5.28 4.93 -7.80
C VAL A 94 -4.12 5.43 -8.68
N ALA A 95 -4.19 6.65 -9.20
CA ALA A 95 -3.07 7.31 -9.88
C ALA A 95 -1.89 7.53 -8.93
N LEU A 96 -2.15 8.04 -7.71
CA LEU A 96 -1.13 8.18 -6.68
C LEU A 96 -0.47 6.84 -6.33
N LEU A 97 -1.26 5.77 -6.18
CA LEU A 97 -0.74 4.41 -5.98
C LEU A 97 0.18 3.96 -7.10
N THR A 98 -0.15 4.30 -8.35
CA THR A 98 0.64 3.94 -9.52
C THR A 98 1.99 4.64 -9.50
N PHE A 99 2.00 5.95 -9.27
CA PHE A 99 3.25 6.73 -9.16
C PHE A 99 4.08 6.30 -7.94
N ASN A 100 3.44 6.09 -6.79
CA ASN A 100 4.11 5.63 -5.57
C ASN A 100 4.70 4.21 -5.75
N GLY A 101 4.00 3.31 -6.46
CA GLY A 101 4.50 1.98 -6.80
C GLY A 101 5.76 2.03 -7.66
N ILE A 102 5.81 2.93 -8.65
CA ILE A 102 7.01 3.16 -9.46
C ILE A 102 8.18 3.68 -8.61
N ALA A 103 7.90 4.60 -7.68
CA ALA A 103 8.92 5.13 -6.77
C ALA A 103 9.44 4.06 -5.79
N LEU A 104 8.55 3.23 -5.24
CA LEU A 104 8.92 2.10 -4.39
C LEU A 104 9.84 1.11 -5.14
N HIS A 105 9.49 0.78 -6.37
CA HIS A 105 10.24 -0.17 -7.19
C HIS A 105 11.62 0.34 -7.61
N SER A 106 11.73 1.64 -7.92
CA SER A 106 12.99 2.22 -8.38
C SER A 106 13.93 2.65 -7.24
N MET A 107 13.40 3.06 -6.09
CA MET A 107 14.21 3.67 -5.02
C MET A 107 14.29 2.82 -3.75
N VAL A 108 13.14 2.34 -3.24
CA VAL A 108 13.05 1.74 -1.90
C VAL A 108 13.45 0.27 -1.91
N LEU A 109 12.93 -0.49 -2.88
CA LEU A 109 13.17 -1.94 -2.96
C LEU A 109 14.64 -2.28 -3.24
N PRO A 110 15.35 -1.62 -4.17
CA PRO A 110 16.78 -1.86 -4.38
C PRO A 110 17.63 -1.47 -3.17
N ALA A 111 17.20 -0.46 -2.41
CA ALA A 111 17.88 -0.08 -1.19
C ALA A 111 17.69 -1.14 -0.10
N LEU A 112 16.47 -1.63 0.11
CA LEU A 112 16.16 -2.64 1.11
C LEU A 112 16.83 -3.99 0.80
N GLN A 113 16.90 -4.38 -0.48
CA GLN A 113 17.62 -5.59 -0.91
C GLN A 113 19.12 -5.56 -0.61
N LYS A 114 19.74 -4.37 -0.53
CA LYS A 114 21.16 -4.23 -0.23
C LYS A 114 21.51 -4.32 1.25
N VAL A 115 20.59 -3.95 2.13
CA VAL A 115 20.84 -3.86 3.58
C VAL A 115 20.04 -4.86 4.41
N GLY A 116 19.12 -5.60 3.79
CA GLY A 116 18.31 -6.64 4.44
C GLY A 116 17.18 -6.09 5.33
N SER A 117 17.45 -5.04 6.11
CA SER A 117 16.50 -4.44 7.06
C SER A 117 16.32 -2.94 6.87
N LEU A 118 15.10 -2.47 7.17
CA LEU A 118 14.76 -1.05 7.21
C LEU A 118 15.57 -0.29 8.29
N LEU A 119 16.03 -0.95 9.36
CA LEU A 119 16.81 -0.31 10.41
C LEU A 119 18.23 0.04 9.98
N ASP A 120 18.81 -0.76 9.08
CA ASP A 120 20.19 -0.64 8.63
C ASP A 120 20.35 0.36 7.48
N LEU A 121 19.24 0.87 6.94
CA LEU A 121 19.23 2.01 6.04
C LEU A 121 19.66 3.31 6.73
N SER A 122 20.32 4.19 5.96
CA SER A 122 20.55 5.58 6.38
C SER A 122 19.23 6.26 6.74
N PHE A 123 19.28 7.24 7.66
CA PHE A 123 18.09 7.92 8.15
C PHE A 123 17.20 8.43 7.00
N GLU A 124 17.79 9.08 6.01
CA GLU A 124 17.08 9.61 4.84
C GLU A 124 16.36 8.51 4.04
N ARG A 125 17.06 7.43 3.70
CA ARG A 125 16.48 6.32 2.93
C ARG A 125 15.38 5.59 3.71
N ARG A 126 15.56 5.44 5.03
CA ARG A 126 14.53 4.89 5.92
C ARG A 126 13.28 5.77 5.95
N MET A 127 13.43 7.10 6.00
CA MET A 127 12.29 8.01 5.93
C MET A 127 11.56 7.86 4.60
N VAL A 128 12.27 7.88 3.47
CA VAL A 128 11.66 7.67 2.14
C VAL A 128 10.90 6.33 2.09
N ALA A 129 11.49 5.25 2.60
CA ALA A 129 10.84 3.94 2.66
C ALA A 129 9.56 3.94 3.52
N ILE A 130 9.60 4.57 4.70
CA ILE A 130 8.43 4.70 5.59
C ILE A 130 7.33 5.52 4.92
N PHE A 131 7.67 6.68 4.34
CA PHE A 131 6.70 7.52 3.63
C PHE A 131 6.05 6.76 2.47
N ALA A 132 6.84 6.14 1.61
CA ALA A 132 6.35 5.41 0.45
C ALA A 132 5.51 4.19 0.84
N GLY A 133 5.90 3.46 1.89
CA GLY A 133 5.14 2.34 2.44
C GLY A 133 3.80 2.78 3.02
N VAL A 134 3.78 3.83 3.85
CA VAL A 134 2.53 4.37 4.44
C VAL A 134 1.58 4.89 3.36
N ILE A 135 2.09 5.64 2.38
CA ILE A 135 1.27 6.11 1.25
C ILE A 135 0.64 4.92 0.52
N SER A 136 1.40 3.87 0.28
CA SER A 136 0.90 2.64 -0.35
C SER A 136 -0.23 2.02 0.48
N ALA A 137 0.05 1.66 1.74
CA ALA A 137 -0.91 0.98 2.61
C ALA A 137 -2.21 1.79 2.76
N VAL A 138 -2.11 3.06 3.13
CA VAL A 138 -3.29 3.92 3.32
C VAL A 138 -4.07 4.08 2.02
N SER A 139 -3.40 4.29 0.88
CA SER A 139 -4.09 4.45 -0.41
C SER A 139 -4.86 3.22 -0.83
N TRP A 140 -4.30 2.02 -0.62
CA TRP A 140 -4.96 0.75 -0.96
C TRP A 140 -6.27 0.59 -0.18
N PHE A 141 -6.23 0.75 1.14
CA PHE A 141 -7.42 0.65 1.99
C PHE A 141 -8.41 1.77 1.73
N TYR A 142 -7.93 3.00 1.51
CA TYR A 142 -8.78 4.14 1.24
C TYR A 142 -9.52 4.00 -0.12
N ALA A 143 -8.83 3.54 -1.17
CA ALA A 143 -9.45 3.25 -2.47
C ALA A 143 -10.49 2.12 -2.37
N ALA A 144 -10.24 1.09 -1.56
CA ALA A 144 -11.20 0.00 -1.31
C ALA A 144 -12.44 0.50 -0.56
N MET A 145 -12.25 1.32 0.49
CA MET A 145 -13.34 1.97 1.22
C MET A 145 -14.21 2.82 0.28
N LEU A 146 -13.59 3.63 -0.58
CA LEU A 146 -14.32 4.36 -1.62
C LEU A 146 -15.05 3.40 -2.58
N GLY A 147 -14.47 2.25 -2.92
CA GLY A 147 -15.12 1.22 -3.73
C GLY A 147 -16.46 0.75 -3.14
N VAL A 148 -16.50 0.45 -1.84
CA VAL A 148 -17.70 -0.09 -1.16
C VAL A 148 -18.69 0.99 -0.71
N GLY A 149 -18.23 2.22 -0.51
CA GLY A 149 -19.03 3.32 0.05
C GLY A 149 -20.07 3.89 -0.91
N ARG A 150 -21.11 3.14 -1.29
CA ARG A 150 -22.23 3.63 -2.13
C ARG A 150 -22.87 4.92 -1.61
N PRO A 151 -23.11 5.10 -0.29
CA PRO A 151 -23.73 6.33 0.25
C PRO A 151 -22.88 7.60 0.09
N LEU A 152 -21.58 7.48 -0.23
CA LEU A 152 -20.68 8.61 -0.45
C LEU A 152 -20.87 9.24 -1.84
N SER A 153 -21.44 8.49 -2.79
CA SER A 153 -21.66 8.98 -4.16
C SER A 153 -22.57 10.21 -4.11
N TRP A 154 -22.11 11.33 -4.65
CA TRP A 154 -22.85 12.61 -4.74
C TRP A 154 -23.23 13.28 -3.42
N LYS A 155 -22.94 12.68 -2.26
CA LYS A 155 -23.31 13.23 -0.95
C LYS A 155 -22.30 14.24 -0.40
N TYR A 156 -21.01 14.01 -0.69
CA TYR A 156 -19.91 14.83 -0.18
C TYR A 156 -19.12 15.44 -1.33
N SER A 157 -18.56 16.62 -1.10
CA SER A 157 -17.62 17.25 -2.04
C SER A 157 -16.30 16.48 -2.11
N LEU A 158 -15.55 16.69 -3.19
CA LEU A 158 -14.23 16.07 -3.38
C LEU A 158 -13.29 16.37 -2.20
N PHE A 159 -13.31 17.62 -1.74
CA PHE A 159 -12.51 18.08 -0.61
C PHE A 159 -12.89 17.35 0.69
N GLN A 160 -14.18 17.21 1.00
CA GLN A 160 -14.64 16.51 2.20
C GLN A 160 -14.25 15.04 2.20
N ILE A 161 -14.32 14.39 1.04
CA ILE A 161 -13.86 13.00 0.88
C ILE A 161 -12.36 12.97 1.17
N LEU A 162 -11.56 13.73 0.42
CA LEU A 162 -10.10 13.71 0.51
C LEU A 162 -9.54 14.26 1.84
N ALA A 163 -10.29 15.02 2.62
CA ALA A 163 -9.82 15.58 3.89
C ALA A 163 -9.40 14.50 4.91
N ALA A 164 -10.03 13.33 4.88
CA ALA A 164 -9.66 12.21 5.75
C ALA A 164 -8.31 11.57 5.34
N TYR A 165 -7.94 11.67 4.06
CA TYR A 165 -6.75 11.01 3.51
C TYR A 165 -5.42 11.48 4.14
N PRO A 166 -5.09 12.80 4.21
CA PRO A 166 -3.84 13.25 4.83
C PRO A 166 -3.78 12.94 6.33
N VAL A 167 -4.92 12.90 7.02
CA VAL A 167 -4.98 12.51 8.45
C VAL A 167 -4.57 11.05 8.62
N LEU A 168 -5.09 10.15 7.77
CA LEU A 168 -4.71 8.73 7.78
C LEU A 168 -3.21 8.54 7.44
N ILE A 169 -2.69 9.32 6.49
CA ILE A 169 -1.26 9.32 6.15
C ILE A 169 -0.41 9.75 7.35
N ALA A 170 -0.76 10.85 8.01
CA ALA A 170 -0.05 11.34 9.18
C ALA A 170 -0.08 10.31 10.33
N GLY A 171 -1.23 9.68 10.58
CA GLY A 171 -1.37 8.61 11.57
C GLY A 171 -0.51 7.38 11.23
N GLY A 172 -0.48 6.97 9.95
CA GLY A 172 0.37 5.87 9.48
C GLY A 172 1.86 6.15 9.64
N ILE A 173 2.30 7.38 9.33
CA ILE A 173 3.69 7.81 9.53
C ILE A 173 4.04 7.79 11.02
N ALA A 174 3.19 8.39 11.87
CA ALA A 174 3.40 8.40 13.31
C ALA A 174 3.53 6.97 13.87
N THR A 175 2.69 6.05 13.39
CA THR A 175 2.71 4.63 13.78
C THR A 175 4.02 3.96 13.36
N MET A 176 4.47 4.15 12.12
CA MET A 176 5.72 3.56 11.63
C MET A 176 6.96 4.15 12.32
N LEU A 177 6.95 5.44 12.64
CA LEU A 177 8.02 6.07 13.41
C LEU A 177 8.07 5.49 14.83
N PHE A 178 6.92 5.30 15.47
CA PHE A 178 6.82 4.67 16.78
C PHE A 178 7.34 3.22 16.76
N ILE A 179 6.90 2.40 15.80
CA ILE A 179 7.40 1.03 15.62
C ILE A 179 8.92 1.01 15.41
N THR A 180 9.44 1.90 14.58
CA THR A 180 10.88 2.01 14.31
C THR A 180 11.66 2.42 15.56
N ALA A 181 11.12 3.32 16.37
CA ALA A 181 11.73 3.73 17.64
C ALA A 181 11.76 2.57 18.66
N LEU A 182 10.66 1.83 18.78
CA LEU A 182 10.59 0.63 19.62
C LEU A 182 11.61 -0.43 19.17
N ALA A 183 11.67 -0.71 17.87
CA ALA A 183 12.63 -1.65 17.29
C ALA A 183 14.09 -1.27 17.60
N LYS A 184 14.44 0.01 17.43
CA LYS A 184 15.78 0.51 17.78
C LYS A 184 16.13 0.38 19.26
N SER A 185 15.13 0.49 20.15
CA SER A 185 15.37 0.32 21.59
C SER A 185 15.63 -1.13 22.00
N ARG A 186 15.21 -2.11 21.20
CA ARG A 186 15.40 -3.54 21.48
C ARG A 186 16.75 -4.09 21.00
N LYS A 187 17.26 -3.62 19.85
CA LYS A 187 18.55 -4.06 19.27
C LYS A 187 19.75 -4.02 20.25
N PRO A 188 19.92 -2.98 21.10
CA PRO A 188 20.99 -2.91 22.09
C PRO A 188 20.84 -3.91 23.24
N LEU A 189 19.61 -4.19 23.68
CA LEU A 189 19.33 -5.13 24.77
C LEU A 189 19.63 -6.58 24.37
N GLU A 190 19.35 -6.92 23.11
CA GLU A 190 19.62 -8.23 22.54
C GLU A 190 21.13 -8.47 22.39
N GLN A 191 21.89 -7.50 21.87
CA GLN A 191 23.35 -7.57 21.79
C GLN A 191 24.01 -7.73 23.17
N GLN A 192 23.55 -6.98 24.17
CA GLN A 192 24.09 -7.07 25.54
C GLN A 192 23.80 -8.42 26.21
N HIS A 193 22.69 -9.09 25.85
CA HIS A 193 22.35 -10.41 26.38
C HIS A 193 23.19 -11.51 25.69
N THR A 194 23.34 -11.44 24.37
CA THR A 194 24.16 -12.40 23.61
C THR A 194 25.63 -12.34 24.01
N GLU A 195 26.20 -11.15 24.20
CA GLU A 195 27.58 -10.99 24.71
C GLU A 195 27.75 -11.59 26.11
N LYS A 196 26.77 -11.46 27.00
CA LYS A 196 26.81 -12.07 28.34
C LYS A 196 26.74 -13.59 28.30
N ILE A 197 26.00 -14.17 27.36
CA ILE A 197 25.90 -15.63 27.20
C ILE A 197 27.19 -16.18 26.58
N ALA A 198 27.77 -15.51 25.60
CA ALA A 198 29.03 -15.93 24.96
C ALA A 198 30.27 -15.80 25.87
N ALA A 199 30.16 -15.05 26.97
CA ALA A 199 31.22 -14.88 27.96
C ALA A 199 31.26 -15.97 29.06
N TYR A 200 30.34 -16.94 29.01
CA TYR A 200 30.26 -18.10 29.91
C TYR A 200 30.55 -19.41 29.16
#